data_AF-A0A497SNT0-F1
#
_entry.id   AF-A0A497SNT0-F1
#
_cell.length_a   1.000
_cell.length_b   1.000
_cell.length_c   1.000
_cell.angle_alpha   90.00
_cell.angle_beta   90.00
_cell.angle_gamma   90.00
#
_symmetry.space_group_name_H-M   'P 1'
#
loop_
_entity.id
_entity.type
_entity.pdbx_description
1 polymer ?
#
loop_
_entity_poly.entity_id
_entity_poly.type
_entity_poly.pdbx_seq_one_letter_code
_entity_poly.pdbx_strand_id
1 'polypeptide(L)'
;MAYSRWSFSDWYVFWHTSNARRKEDELLAVWHVGVDEDSLPVYRYMDVVAMLTANDLSRIPGYKPEDHDFLVGIFKKWVADVDKWYEQERDS
;
A
#
# COMPACT_ATOMS: atom_id res chain seq x y z
N MET A 1 2.02 10.47 -0.25
CA MET A 1 2.57 10.17 -1.59
C MET A 1 1.58 9.27 -2.34
N ALA A 2 1.30 9.48 -3.63
CA ALA A 2 0.41 8.60 -4.40
C ALA A 2 1.22 7.74 -5.39
N TYR A 3 0.93 6.44 -5.44
CA TYR A 3 1.64 5.44 -6.24
C TYR A 3 0.86 5.02 -7.48
N SER A 4 -0.47 5.06 -7.43
CA SER A 4 -1.36 4.94 -8.59
C SER A 4 -2.55 5.89 -8.48
N ARG A 5 -3.23 6.17 -9.59
CA ARG A 5 -4.42 7.02 -9.70
C ARG A 5 -5.42 6.42 -10.70
N TRP A 6 -6.72 6.64 -10.43
CA TRP A 6 -7.83 6.15 -11.28
C TRP A 6 -7.76 6.56 -12.75
N SER A 7 -7.13 7.69 -13.06
CA SER A 7 -6.95 8.15 -14.43
C SER A 7 -6.03 7.26 -15.28
N PHE A 8 -5.30 6.32 -14.68
CA PHE A 8 -4.34 5.46 -15.38
C PHE A 8 -4.43 3.97 -14.99
N SER A 9 -5.27 3.60 -14.03
CA SER A 9 -5.54 2.22 -13.62
C SER A 9 -6.83 2.15 -12.80
N ASP A 10 -7.44 0.98 -12.68
CA ASP A 10 -8.60 0.77 -11.79
C ASP A 10 -8.27 0.91 -10.28
N TRP A 11 -6.99 1.07 -9.96
CA TRP A 11 -6.47 1.20 -8.61
C TRP A 11 -6.10 2.64 -8.24
N TYR A 12 -6.46 3.05 -7.03
CA TYR A 12 -5.94 4.23 -6.37
C TYR A 12 -5.18 3.82 -5.11
N VAL A 13 -3.85 3.98 -5.17
CA VAL A 13 -2.94 3.52 -4.10
C VAL A 13 -2.11 4.69 -3.63
N PHE A 14 -2.16 5.00 -2.34
CA PHE A 14 -1.44 6.12 -1.76
C PHE A 14 -1.05 5.88 -0.31
N TRP A 15 0.10 6.42 0.07
CA TRP A 15 0.53 6.51 1.45
C TRP A 15 -0.43 7.42 2.20
N HIS A 16 -1.22 6.81 3.07
CA HIS A 16 -2.26 7.46 3.85
C HIS A 16 -1.63 8.16 5.05
N THR A 17 -2.12 9.37 5.35
CA THR A 17 -1.64 10.11 6.51
C THR A 17 -2.01 9.38 7.79
N SER A 18 -1.05 9.26 8.69
CA SER A 18 -1.22 8.65 10.00
C SER A 18 -0.48 9.51 11.03
N ASN A 19 -0.83 9.37 12.31
CA ASN A 19 -0.02 9.91 13.42
C ASN A 19 1.07 8.91 13.84
N ALA A 20 1.61 8.15 12.87
CA ALA A 20 2.65 7.16 13.13
C ALA A 20 3.87 7.84 13.77
N ARG A 21 4.41 7.18 14.79
CA ARG A 21 5.70 7.55 15.41
C ARG A 21 6.79 6.54 15.04
N ARG A 22 6.40 5.46 14.37
CA ARG A 22 7.24 4.34 13.96
C ARG A 22 6.74 3.86 12.61
N LYS A 23 7.65 3.34 11.79
CA LYS A 23 7.31 2.84 10.46
C LYS A 23 6.23 1.76 10.46
N GLU A 24 6.14 0.94 11.52
CA GLU A 24 5.15 -0.13 11.62
C GLU A 24 3.71 0.39 11.70
N ASP A 25 3.53 1.64 12.13
CA ASP A 25 2.23 2.30 12.24
C ASP A 25 1.82 3.01 10.94
N GLU A 26 2.68 3.02 9.91
CA GLU A 26 2.38 3.64 8.62
C GLU A 26 1.27 2.90 7.87
N LEU A 27 0.49 3.67 7.11
CA LEU A 27 -0.73 3.22 6.49
C LEU A 27 -0.67 3.37 4.96
N LEU A 28 -1.10 2.33 4.26
CA LEU A 28 -1.26 2.30 2.80
C LEU A 28 -2.74 2.13 2.46
N ALA A 29 -3.33 3.13 1.81
CA ALA A 29 -4.66 3.03 1.24
C ALA A 29 -4.57 2.35 -0.14
N VAL A 30 -5.41 1.33 -0.37
CA VAL A 30 -5.42 0.53 -1.61
C VAL A 30 -6.85 0.37 -2.08
N TRP A 31 -7.29 1.25 -2.97
CA TRP A 31 -8.69 1.35 -3.38
C TRP A 31 -8.86 0.91 -4.82
N HIS A 32 -9.98 0.25 -5.11
CA HIS A 32 -10.30 -0.24 -6.45
C HIS A 32 -11.65 0.33 -6.88
N VAL A 33 -11.77 0.73 -8.15
CA VAL A 33 -12.98 1.39 -8.69
C VAL A 33 -14.26 0.54 -8.56
N GLY A 34 -14.11 -0.78 -8.57
CA GLY A 34 -15.23 -1.74 -8.45
C GLY A 34 -15.58 -2.15 -7.02
N VAL A 35 -15.06 -1.47 -6.00
CA VAL A 35 -15.30 -1.76 -4.58
C VAL A 35 -16.07 -0.60 -3.96
N ASP A 36 -17.08 -0.91 -3.16
CA ASP A 36 -17.90 0.11 -2.48
C ASP A 36 -17.06 1.02 -1.58
N GLU A 37 -17.44 2.30 -1.49
CA GLU A 37 -16.74 3.31 -0.68
C GLU A 37 -16.71 2.96 0.82
N ASP A 38 -17.67 2.17 1.30
CA ASP A 38 -17.70 1.67 2.68
C ASP A 38 -16.65 0.57 2.94
N SER A 39 -16.00 0.07 1.89
CA SER A 39 -15.05 -1.05 1.92
C SER A 39 -13.63 -0.64 1.54
N LEU A 40 -13.29 0.66 1.61
CA LEU A 40 -11.99 1.22 1.21
C LEU A 40 -10.88 0.81 2.19
N PRO A 41 -10.09 -0.23 1.88
CA PRO A 41 -9.19 -0.80 2.86
C PRO A 41 -7.94 0.06 3.02
N VAL A 42 -7.45 0.09 4.25
CA VAL A 42 -6.16 0.68 4.61
C VAL A 42 -5.36 -0.39 5.34
N TYR A 43 -4.13 -0.62 4.89
CA TYR A 43 -3.25 -1.66 5.41
C TYR A 43 -2.10 -1.03 6.18
N ARG A 44 -1.70 -1.65 7.29
CA ARG A 44 -0.49 -1.24 8.00
C ARG A 44 0.75 -1.72 7.27
N TYR A 45 1.89 -1.09 7.55
CA TYR A 45 3.18 -1.50 7.01
C TYR A 45 3.43 -3.02 7.17
N MET A 46 3.19 -3.55 8.38
CA MET A 46 3.37 -4.98 8.65
C MET A 46 2.44 -5.87 7.83
N ASP A 47 1.21 -5.42 7.56
CA ASP A 47 0.25 -6.16 6.73
C ASP A 47 0.71 -6.23 5.27
N VAL A 48 1.27 -5.14 4.76
CA VAL A 48 1.81 -5.06 3.40
C VAL A 48 3.06 -5.93 3.27
N VAL A 49 3.96 -5.90 4.25
CA VAL A 49 5.14 -6.77 4.29
C VAL A 49 4.75 -8.25 4.35
N ALA A 50 3.74 -8.59 5.16
CA ALA A 50 3.22 -9.95 5.25
C ALA A 50 2.63 -10.42 3.90
N MET A 51 1.85 -9.58 3.22
CA MET A 51 1.32 -9.86 1.88
C MET A 51 2.44 -10.10 0.85
N LEU A 52 3.47 -9.26 0.85
CA LEU A 52 4.61 -9.40 -0.05
C LEU A 52 5.41 -10.68 0.23
N THR A 53 5.57 -11.04 1.50
CA THR A 53 6.31 -12.24 1.91
C THR A 53 5.56 -13.52 1.55
N ALA A 54 4.24 -13.53 1.77
CA ALA A 54 3.37 -14.63 1.36
C ALA A 54 3.17 -14.70 -0.16
N ASN A 55 3.53 -13.63 -0.88
CA ASN A 55 3.19 -13.41 -2.28
C ASN A 55 1.68 -13.63 -2.55
N ASP A 56 0.85 -13.17 -1.61
CA ASP A 56 -0.60 -13.35 -1.63
C ASP A 56 -1.31 -12.02 -1.41
N LEU A 57 -1.99 -11.56 -2.46
CA LEU A 57 -2.78 -10.33 -2.49
C LEU A 57 -4.29 -10.62 -2.58
N SER A 58 -4.70 -11.90 -2.51
CA SER A 58 -6.09 -12.33 -2.74
C SER A 58 -7.10 -11.73 -1.76
N ARG A 59 -6.63 -11.29 -0.60
CA ARG A 59 -7.44 -10.62 0.43
C ARG A 59 -7.81 -9.18 0.11
N ILE A 60 -7.21 -8.57 -0.93
CA ILE A 60 -7.49 -7.19 -1.30
C ILE A 60 -8.82 -7.13 -2.06
N PRO A 61 -9.81 -6.34 -1.61
CA PRO A 61 -11.04 -6.10 -2.35
C PRO A 61 -10.76 -5.65 -3.79
N GLY A 62 -11.44 -6.28 -4.75
CA GLY A 62 -11.27 -5.99 -6.18
C GLY A 62 -10.06 -6.65 -6.84
N TYR A 63 -9.21 -7.36 -6.07
CA TYR A 63 -8.02 -8.02 -6.60
C TYR A 63 -8.36 -9.06 -7.68
N LYS A 64 -7.61 -9.01 -8.78
CA LYS A 64 -7.54 -10.07 -9.78
C LYS A 64 -6.09 -10.52 -9.98
N PRO A 65 -5.85 -11.77 -10.43
CA PRO A 65 -4.51 -12.25 -10.72
C PRO A 65 -3.72 -11.37 -11.72
N GLU A 66 -4.41 -10.73 -12.66
CA GLU A 66 -3.82 -9.80 -13.64
C GLU A 66 -3.22 -8.53 -13.01
N ASP A 67 -3.70 -8.13 -11.83
CA ASP A 67 -3.19 -6.96 -11.09
C ASP A 67 -1.96 -7.28 -10.23
N HIS A 68 -1.57 -8.57 -10.12
CA HIS A 68 -0.61 -9.03 -9.13
C HIS A 68 0.73 -8.29 -9.22
N ASP A 69 1.37 -8.31 -10.40
CA ASP A 69 2.69 -7.71 -10.59
C ASP A 69 2.65 -6.19 -10.41
N PHE A 70 1.55 -5.56 -10.83
CA PHE A 70 1.34 -4.13 -10.69
C PHE A 70 1.27 -3.72 -9.20
N LEU A 71 0.42 -4.39 -8.42
CA LEU A 71 0.27 -4.12 -7.00
C LEU A 71 1.53 -4.48 -6.20
N VAL A 72 2.17 -5.61 -6.50
CA VAL A 72 3.45 -5.99 -5.88
C VAL A 72 4.52 -4.93 -6.13
N GLY A 73 4.60 -4.39 -7.35
CA GLY A 73 5.53 -3.32 -7.69
C GLY A 73 5.30 -2.06 -6.86
N ILE A 74 4.03 -1.66 -6.72
CA ILE A 74 3.65 -0.51 -5.89
C ILE A 74 3.97 -0.75 -4.41
N PHE A 75 3.63 -1.92 -3.88
CA PHE A 75 3.81 -2.26 -2.47
C PHE A 75 5.29 -2.30 -2.10
N LYS A 76 6.14 -2.90 -2.94
CA LYS A 76 7.60 -2.89 -2.76
C LYS A 76 8.15 -1.47 -2.76
N LYS A 77 7.67 -0.61 -3.67
CA LYS A 77 8.08 0.79 -3.73
C LYS A 77 7.67 1.56 -2.48
N TRP A 78 6.45 1.40 -2.02
CA TRP A 78 5.97 2.04 -0.80
C TRP A 78 6.76 1.60 0.44
N VAL A 79 6.99 0.29 0.61
CA VAL A 79 7.82 -0.24 1.72
C VAL A 79 9.22 0.39 1.71
N ALA A 80 9.86 0.45 0.53
CA ALA A 80 11.18 1.08 0.40
C ALA A 80 11.18 2.58 0.72
N ASP A 81 10.13 3.31 0.32
CA ASP A 81 9.98 4.73 0.65
C ASP A 81 9.78 4.95 2.16
N VAL A 82 8.99 4.10 2.83
CA VAL A 82 8.79 4.13 4.28
C VAL A 82 10.09 3.83 5.01
N ASP A 83 10.80 2.76 4.63
CA ASP A 83 12.07 2.39 5.26
C ASP A 83 13.10 3.53 5.14
N LYS A 84 13.23 4.11 3.94
CA LYS A 84 14.12 5.25 3.70
C LYS A 84 13.76 6.47 4.55
N TRP A 85 12.47 6.78 4.71
CA TRP A 85 12.02 7.92 5.51
C TRP A 85 12.49 7.81 6.97
N TYR A 86 12.27 6.65 7.59
CA TYR A 86 12.62 6.42 8.99
C TYR A 86 14.11 6.14 9.22
N GLU A 87 14.86 5.70 8.21
CA GLU A 87 16.33 5.69 8.24
C GLU A 87 16.87 7.12 8.30
N GLN A 88 16.35 8.02 7.46
CA GLN A 88 16.78 9.43 7.41
C GLN A 88 16.38 10.21 8.68
N GLU A 89 15.20 9.95 9.25
CA GLU A 89 14.79 10.56 10.52
C GLU A 89 15.60 10.07 11.73
N ARG A 90 16.14 8.84 11.72
CA ARG A 90 17.02 8.36 12.80
C ARG A 90 18.40 9.00 12.79
N ASP A 91 18.85 9.46 11.63
CA ASP A 91 20.17 10.09 11.42
C ASP A 91 20.13 11.63 11.51
N SER A 92 18.96 12.22 11.80
CA SER A 92 18.73 13.67 11.92
C SER A 92 18.63 14.14 13.38
#